data_AF-A0AAW1T3Y8-F1
#
_entry.id   AF-A0AAW1T3Y8-F1
#
_cell.length_a   1.000
_cell.length_b   1.000
_cell.length_c   1.000
_cell.angle_alpha   90.00
_cell.angle_beta   90.00
_cell.angle_gamma   90.00
#
_symmetry.space_group_name_H-M   'P 1'
#
loop_
_entity.id
_entity.type
_entity.pdbx_description
1 polymer ?
#
loop_
_entity_poly.entity_id
_entity_poly.type
_entity_poly.pdbx_seq_one_letter_code
_entity_poly.pdbx_strand_id
1 'polypeptide(L)'
;MASSSSDLTLYHADWGRSCRSIWLLRELKVPFKLKAVDWYVIKDKDFMADISPLGRIPVLFDEEAHIYESGAMVEYLLGKFSHGALNVPAGTQQRAEFLQWYHMAETVGMKGVVKLYFYKMLPDDSPMKSKDSLEEGIRMTKAFLKDLDEHLSTRQPGGWIAGPDLSAADIMMSYTLGLMTYSTTGPGTPAPQVLTTEDFPTLASYWERMQQLPGFQDCYKDINFLPIGDHTIEPGTDFKGSATLGPWEHAPWVFCYEYVSRACEVLDLKLLCMGYRACQVAVACLVVLEFPSLKLVYEDHEISSKLEPYVSGFLGMREVPLFMTLLSRAQKVPFAPQVILVDGFGILHPRRCGSATQLGVLSGFPTIGVAKNIVHWDGLTKSNTSSPPADSALTGPEEGGSMAAPLRSTTAAHASSQLFWPLVGDSGQTWGAAVRAHEGLKRPIFVSIGHRICLPTAVQIVQCCCRTRIPEPIRQADLRGHALLANRPI
;
A
#
# COMPACT_ATOMS: atom_id res chain seq x y z
N MET A 1 23.47 19.63 25.58
CA MET A 1 22.78 20.70 24.84
C MET A 1 22.12 20.03 23.64
N ALA A 2 20.80 19.84 23.68
CA ALA A 2 20.06 19.25 22.56
C ALA A 2 19.91 20.33 21.48
N SER A 3 20.71 20.23 20.41
CA SER A 3 20.64 21.17 19.30
C SER A 3 19.33 20.99 18.52
N SER A 4 18.80 22.12 18.06
CA SER A 4 17.72 22.36 17.11
C SER A 4 17.02 21.14 16.51
N SER A 5 15.68 21.14 16.62
CA SER A 5 14.76 20.38 15.77
C SER A 5 15.32 20.29 14.34
N SER A 6 15.93 19.16 13.99
CA SER A 6 16.47 18.95 12.65
C SER A 6 15.32 19.01 11.65
N ASP A 7 15.40 19.90 10.66
CA ASP A 7 14.43 19.97 9.56
C ASP A 7 14.54 18.79 8.57
N LEU A 8 15.09 17.67 9.05
CA LEU A 8 15.32 16.45 8.31
C LEU A 8 13.99 15.87 7.86
N THR A 9 13.79 15.82 6.55
CA THR A 9 12.59 15.27 5.92
C THR A 9 12.99 14.12 5.01
N LEU A 10 12.36 12.95 5.22
CA LEU A 10 12.60 11.75 4.44
C LEU A 10 11.33 11.40 3.66
N TYR A 11 11.43 11.41 2.33
CA TYR A 11 10.39 10.90 1.46
C TYR A 11 10.53 9.39 1.31
N HIS A 12 9.43 8.68 1.48
CA HIS A 12 9.33 7.23 1.55
C HIS A 12 8.27 6.70 0.59
N ALA A 13 8.49 5.50 0.05
CA ALA A 13 7.47 4.73 -0.65
C ALA A 13 7.52 3.28 -0.15
N ASP A 14 6.34 2.67 0.03
CA ASP A 14 6.22 1.26 0.41
C ASP A 14 7.08 0.39 -0.50
N TRP A 15 7.68 -0.71 -0.04
CA TRP A 15 8.57 -1.52 -0.89
C TRP A 15 9.82 -0.80 -1.45
N GLY A 16 10.09 0.45 -1.05
CA GLY A 16 11.24 1.24 -1.48
C GLY A 16 12.45 1.14 -0.56
N ARG A 17 13.62 1.57 -1.07
CA ARG A 17 14.92 1.56 -0.38
C ARG A 17 15.05 2.53 0.79
N SER A 18 14.02 3.33 1.05
CA SER A 18 13.86 4.21 2.22
C SER A 18 14.04 3.51 3.56
N CYS A 19 13.74 2.21 3.66
CA CYS A 19 13.84 1.46 4.92
C CYS A 19 15.23 1.55 5.57
N ARG A 20 16.28 1.68 4.74
CA ARG A 20 17.67 1.81 5.19
C ARG A 20 17.86 3.07 6.02
N SER A 21 17.43 4.21 5.48
CA SER A 21 17.54 5.51 6.15
C SER A 21 16.57 5.63 7.33
N ILE A 22 15.35 5.09 7.19
CA ILE A 22 14.37 5.06 8.30
C ILE A 22 14.97 4.26 9.47
N TRP A 23 15.41 3.03 9.23
CA TRP A 23 15.97 2.19 10.28
C TRP A 23 17.20 2.82 10.92
N LEU A 24 18.14 3.34 10.12
CA LEU A 24 19.30 4.06 10.65
C LEU A 24 18.90 5.20 11.59
N LEU A 25 17.97 6.06 11.18
CA LEU A 25 17.50 7.19 11.99
C LEU A 25 16.82 6.74 13.29
N ARG A 26 16.08 5.62 13.25
CA ARG A 26 15.46 5.02 14.44
C ARG A 26 16.51 4.51 15.42
N GLU A 27 17.54 3.80 14.95
CA GLU A 27 18.64 3.32 15.82
C GLU A 27 19.48 4.46 16.40
N LEU A 28 19.74 5.49 15.59
CA LEU A 28 20.44 6.71 16.04
C LEU A 28 19.57 7.62 16.91
N LYS A 29 18.27 7.35 17.01
CA LYS A 29 17.27 8.16 17.74
C LYS A 29 17.24 9.62 17.27
N VAL A 30 17.45 9.82 15.96
CA VAL A 30 17.40 11.14 15.33
C VAL A 30 15.94 11.45 14.96
N PRO A 31 15.38 12.60 15.37
CA PRO A 31 14.04 12.98 14.96
C PRO A 31 14.01 13.41 13.48
N PHE A 32 12.99 12.98 12.75
CA PHE A 32 12.80 13.34 11.34
C PHE A 32 11.33 13.35 10.93
N LYS A 33 11.01 14.08 9.88
CA LYS A 33 9.69 14.11 9.24
C LYS A 33 9.63 13.04 8.14
N LEU A 34 8.78 12.04 8.30
CA LEU A 34 8.56 11.02 7.27
C LEU A 34 7.39 11.44 6.36
N LYS A 35 7.62 11.53 5.05
CA LYS A 35 6.60 11.83 4.05
C LYS A 35 6.39 10.62 3.14
N ALA A 36 5.30 9.89 3.33
CA ALA A 36 4.96 8.80 2.43
C ALA A 36 4.45 9.35 1.09
N VAL A 37 4.99 8.81 0.00
CA VAL A 37 4.61 9.07 -1.37
C VAL A 37 4.08 7.78 -1.95
N ASP A 38 2.85 7.82 -2.46
CA ASP A 38 2.26 6.70 -3.15
C ASP A 38 3.02 6.43 -4.47
N TRP A 39 3.28 5.17 -4.79
CA TRP A 39 3.87 4.72 -6.06
C TRP A 39 3.19 5.32 -7.30
N TYR A 40 1.89 5.59 -7.22
CA TYR A 40 1.15 6.22 -8.32
C TYR A 40 1.51 7.70 -8.49
N VAL A 41 1.87 8.40 -7.41
CA VAL A 41 2.24 9.82 -7.39
C VAL A 41 3.70 10.03 -7.81
N ILE A 42 4.59 9.06 -7.58
CA ILE A 42 6.00 9.11 -8.02
C ILE A 42 6.13 9.23 -9.56
N LYS A 43 5.09 8.89 -10.32
CA LYS A 43 5.07 9.00 -11.78
C LYS A 43 4.69 10.40 -12.28
N ASP A 44 4.17 11.26 -11.42
CA ASP A 44 3.89 12.65 -11.73
C ASP A 44 5.20 13.44 -11.76
N LYS A 45 5.61 13.86 -12.95
CA LYS A 45 6.86 14.59 -13.16
C LYS A 45 6.85 15.98 -12.54
N ASP A 46 5.69 16.62 -12.47
CA ASP A 46 5.56 17.97 -11.93
C ASP A 46 5.61 17.93 -10.41
N PHE A 47 4.93 16.96 -9.78
CA PHE A 47 5.05 16.71 -8.34
C PHE A 47 6.48 16.31 -7.94
N MET A 48 7.12 15.45 -8.73
CA MET A 48 8.46 14.96 -8.43
C MET A 48 9.57 15.95 -8.78
N ALA A 49 9.32 16.99 -9.59
CA ALA A 49 10.34 17.94 -10.02
C ALA A 49 11.05 18.60 -8.82
N ASP A 50 10.28 18.98 -7.80
CA ASP A 50 10.79 19.63 -6.59
C ASP A 50 11.30 18.63 -5.54
N ILE A 51 11.06 17.32 -5.74
CA ILE A 51 11.38 16.26 -4.77
C ILE A 51 12.56 15.43 -5.23
N SER A 52 12.56 14.93 -6.46
CA SER A 52 13.61 14.08 -7.02
C SER A 52 13.79 14.41 -8.50
N PRO A 53 14.95 14.94 -8.92
CA PRO A 53 15.25 15.19 -10.33
C PRO A 53 15.12 13.92 -11.20
N LEU A 54 15.29 12.75 -10.58
CA LEU A 54 15.23 11.45 -11.23
C LEU A 54 13.83 10.80 -11.15
N GLY A 55 12.86 11.43 -10.49
CA GLY A 55 11.54 10.85 -10.24
C GLY A 55 11.62 9.58 -9.39
N ARG A 56 12.53 9.53 -8.43
CA ARG A 56 12.78 8.36 -7.56
C ARG A 56 12.70 8.72 -6.09
N ILE A 57 12.18 7.77 -5.31
CA ILE A 57 12.14 7.76 -3.85
C ILE A 57 12.98 6.54 -3.40
N PRO A 58 13.77 6.62 -2.31
CA PRO A 58 13.80 7.67 -1.28
C PRO A 58 14.45 8.99 -1.69
N VAL A 59 14.09 10.05 -0.95
CA VAL A 59 14.79 11.34 -0.97
C VAL A 59 14.92 11.87 0.45
N LEU A 60 16.11 12.33 0.82
CA LEU A 60 16.40 13.04 2.05
C LEU A 60 16.56 14.53 1.77
N PHE A 61 15.83 15.34 2.51
CA PHE A 61 16.07 16.78 2.65
C PHE A 61 16.61 17.05 4.05
N ASP A 62 17.70 17.78 4.10
CA ASP A 62 18.29 18.38 5.29
C ASP A 62 18.66 19.82 4.94
N GLU A 63 18.86 20.69 5.93
CA GLU A 63 19.12 22.14 5.71
C GLU A 63 20.23 22.41 4.67
N GLU A 64 21.23 21.52 4.62
CA GLU A 64 22.42 21.65 3.77
C GLU A 64 22.45 20.63 2.62
N ALA A 65 21.48 19.72 2.52
CA ALA A 65 21.56 18.59 1.61
C ALA A 65 20.22 18.13 1.03
N HIS A 66 20.24 17.79 -0.26
CA HIS A 66 19.15 17.16 -0.99
C HIS A 66 19.69 15.89 -1.67
N ILE A 67 19.39 14.72 -1.11
CA ILE A 67 20.03 13.45 -1.47
C ILE A 67 18.98 12.45 -1.94
N TYR A 68 19.15 11.91 -3.14
CA TYR A 68 18.22 10.97 -3.80
C TYR A 68 18.86 9.60 -4.08
N GLU A 69 19.97 9.27 -3.43
CA GLU A 69 20.53 7.92 -3.40
C GLU A 69 20.57 7.41 -1.95
N SER A 70 19.86 6.30 -1.69
CA SER A 70 19.74 5.61 -0.41
C SER A 70 21.07 5.26 0.27
N GLY A 71 22.07 4.79 -0.46
CA GLY A 71 23.40 4.50 0.10
C GLY A 71 24.12 5.78 0.50
N ALA A 72 24.05 6.83 -0.32
CA ALA A 72 24.62 8.13 0.02
C ALA A 72 23.90 8.78 1.22
N MET A 73 22.58 8.61 1.32
CA MET A 73 21.80 9.09 2.47
C MET A 73 22.29 8.46 3.77
N VAL A 74 22.50 7.14 3.79
CA VAL A 74 22.98 6.43 4.99
C VAL A 74 24.40 6.90 5.36
N GLU A 75 25.33 7.07 4.41
CA GLU A 75 26.67 7.61 4.71
C GLU A 75 26.62 9.06 5.22
N TYR A 76 25.77 9.91 4.62
CA TYR A 76 25.56 11.28 5.05
C TYR A 76 25.06 11.36 6.51
N LEU A 77 24.03 10.58 6.82
CA LEU A 77 23.45 10.50 8.15
C LEU A 77 24.45 9.96 9.19
N LEU A 78 25.29 8.99 8.79
CA LEU A 78 26.37 8.52 9.65
C LEU A 78 27.38 9.65 9.94
N GLY A 79 27.78 10.40 8.92
CA GLY A 79 28.73 11.51 9.09
C GLY A 79 28.20 12.62 10.00
N LYS A 80 26.89 12.91 9.92
CA LYS A 80 26.27 14.02 10.65
C LYS A 80 25.81 13.66 12.06
N PHE A 81 25.19 12.49 12.25
CA PHE A 81 24.47 12.18 13.48
C PHE A 81 25.02 10.99 14.28
N SER A 82 25.87 10.15 13.71
CA SER A 82 26.24 8.89 14.38
C SER A 82 27.18 9.08 15.57
N HIS A 83 28.03 10.11 15.55
CA HIS A 83 29.08 10.32 16.54
C HIS A 83 29.92 9.04 16.82
N GLY A 84 30.09 8.18 15.81
CA GLY A 84 30.79 6.90 15.90
C GLY A 84 29.88 5.68 16.07
N ALA A 85 28.61 5.85 16.46
CA ALA A 85 27.64 4.74 16.52
C ALA A 85 27.30 4.22 15.12
N LEU A 86 27.06 2.90 14.99
CA LEU A 86 26.71 2.21 13.72
C LEU A 86 27.71 2.44 12.58
N ASN A 87 28.90 2.95 12.89
CA ASN A 87 29.93 3.31 11.93
C ASN A 87 31.25 2.66 12.35
N VAL A 88 32.16 2.50 11.40
CA VAL A 88 33.49 1.94 11.66
C VAL A 88 34.55 3.01 11.47
N PRO A 89 35.51 3.18 12.40
CA PRO A 89 36.55 4.20 12.29
C PRO A 89 37.37 4.07 11.01
N ALA A 90 37.64 5.21 10.36
CA ALA A 90 38.47 5.26 9.16
C ALA A 90 39.89 4.74 9.43
N GLY A 91 40.53 4.17 8.40
CA GLY A 91 41.90 3.64 8.49
C GLY A 91 42.03 2.28 9.21
N THR A 92 40.92 1.67 9.62
CA THR A 92 40.91 0.33 10.23
C THR A 92 40.68 -0.77 9.18
N GLN A 93 41.10 -2.00 9.47
CA GLN A 93 40.79 -3.14 8.60
C GLN A 93 39.27 -3.40 8.56
N GLN A 94 38.59 -3.24 9.69
CA GLN A 94 37.13 -3.35 9.79
C GLN A 94 36.41 -2.36 8.88
N ARG A 95 37.00 -1.18 8.62
CA ARG A 95 36.41 -0.22 7.68
C ARG A 95 36.40 -0.73 6.26
N ALA A 96 37.42 -1.47 5.84
CA ALA A 96 37.45 -2.07 4.51
C ALA A 96 36.34 -3.12 4.35
N GLU A 97 36.15 -3.97 5.37
CA GLU A 97 35.04 -4.94 5.40
C GLU A 97 33.68 -4.24 5.41
N PHE A 98 33.51 -3.20 6.24
CA PHE A 98 32.31 -2.37 6.28
C PHE A 98 31.95 -1.84 4.90
N LEU A 99 32.90 -1.15 4.22
CA LEU A 99 32.66 -0.54 2.92
C LEU A 99 32.34 -1.58 1.84
N GLN A 100 33.06 -2.72 1.84
CA GLN A 100 32.81 -3.81 0.90
C GLN A 100 31.35 -4.27 0.98
N TRP A 101 30.91 -4.68 2.17
CA TRP A 101 29.56 -5.24 2.33
C TRP A 101 28.46 -4.19 2.23
N TYR A 102 28.72 -2.97 2.69
CA TYR A 102 27.83 -1.82 2.55
C TYR A 102 27.45 -1.56 1.08
N HIS A 103 28.44 -1.46 0.19
CA HIS A 103 28.18 -1.21 -1.22
C HIS A 103 27.79 -2.48 -1.99
N MET A 104 28.30 -3.65 -1.60
CA MET A 104 27.91 -4.92 -2.21
C MET A 104 26.44 -5.24 -1.99
N ALA A 105 25.84 -4.82 -0.87
CA ALA A 105 24.42 -5.02 -0.59
C ALA A 105 23.51 -4.54 -1.74
N GLU A 106 23.75 -3.33 -2.28
CA GLU A 106 22.96 -2.77 -3.38
C GLU A 106 23.43 -3.25 -4.76
N THR A 107 24.73 -3.47 -4.95
CA THR A 107 25.27 -3.71 -6.29
C THR A 107 25.30 -5.17 -6.68
N VAL A 108 25.93 -6.02 -5.86
CA VAL A 108 26.11 -7.45 -6.13
C VAL A 108 24.94 -8.23 -5.57
N GLY A 109 24.55 -7.93 -4.33
CA GLY A 109 23.46 -8.60 -3.62
C GLY A 109 22.14 -8.51 -4.37
N MET A 110 21.83 -7.38 -5.01
CA MET A 110 20.56 -7.19 -5.73
C MET A 110 20.49 -7.86 -7.11
N LYS A 111 21.59 -8.30 -7.73
CA LYS A 111 21.58 -8.79 -9.13
C LYS A 111 20.64 -9.98 -9.33
N GLY A 112 20.77 -10.99 -8.47
CA GLY A 112 19.90 -12.16 -8.51
C GLY A 112 18.47 -11.81 -8.07
N VAL A 113 18.35 -10.99 -7.04
CA VAL A 113 17.06 -10.62 -6.44
C VAL A 113 16.17 -9.86 -7.41
N VAL A 114 16.72 -8.91 -8.15
CA VAL A 114 15.96 -8.14 -9.14
C VAL A 114 15.43 -9.06 -10.24
N LYS A 115 16.20 -10.07 -10.68
CA LYS A 115 15.72 -11.07 -11.64
C LYS A 115 14.57 -11.89 -11.07
N LEU A 116 14.69 -12.37 -9.82
CA LEU A 116 13.62 -13.12 -9.14
C LEU A 116 12.37 -12.25 -8.93
N TYR A 117 12.56 -11.00 -8.54
CA TYR A 117 11.51 -10.02 -8.34
C TYR A 117 10.77 -9.74 -9.65
N PHE A 118 11.48 -9.50 -10.75
CA PHE A 118 10.88 -9.32 -12.07
C PHE A 118 10.18 -10.58 -12.57
N TYR A 119 10.76 -11.75 -12.35
CA TYR A 119 10.10 -13.01 -12.68
C TYR A 119 8.76 -13.15 -11.93
N LYS A 120 8.69 -12.71 -10.66
CA LYS A 120 7.46 -12.74 -9.85
C LYS A 120 6.45 -11.66 -10.25
N MET A 121 6.91 -10.46 -10.61
CA MET A 121 6.06 -9.28 -10.78
C MET A 121 5.64 -9.01 -12.22
N LEU A 122 6.41 -9.47 -13.21
CA LEU A 122 6.12 -9.18 -14.61
C LEU A 122 5.02 -10.12 -15.17
N PRO A 123 4.26 -9.67 -16.18
CA PRO A 123 3.34 -10.50 -16.94
C PRO A 123 4.00 -11.75 -17.55
N ASP A 124 3.22 -12.82 -17.75
CA ASP A 124 3.70 -14.12 -18.28
C ASP A 124 4.28 -14.04 -19.69
N ASP A 125 3.85 -13.07 -20.49
CA ASP A 125 4.33 -12.81 -21.84
C ASP A 125 5.59 -11.93 -21.89
N SER A 126 6.09 -11.47 -20.73
CA SER A 126 7.31 -10.68 -20.65
C SER A 126 8.53 -11.52 -21.06
N PRO A 127 9.39 -11.03 -21.97
CA PRO A 127 10.63 -11.73 -22.33
C PRO A 127 11.61 -11.84 -21.15
N MET A 128 11.43 -11.02 -20.10
CA MET A 128 12.21 -11.08 -18.86
C MET A 128 11.71 -12.16 -17.89
N LYS A 129 10.53 -12.74 -18.13
CA LYS A 129 9.94 -13.83 -17.34
C LYS A 129 10.22 -15.19 -18.00
N SER A 130 11.49 -15.41 -18.34
CA SER A 130 11.95 -16.67 -18.92
C SER A 130 12.46 -17.64 -17.85
N LYS A 131 12.43 -18.94 -18.18
CA LYS A 131 13.03 -19.98 -17.34
C LYS A 131 14.52 -19.71 -17.07
N ASP A 132 15.25 -19.28 -18.10
CA ASP A 132 16.67 -18.94 -17.99
C ASP A 132 16.89 -17.77 -17.01
N SER A 133 16.02 -16.76 -17.04
CA SER A 133 16.10 -15.62 -16.11
C SER A 133 15.84 -16.04 -14.66
N LEU A 134 14.92 -16.99 -14.45
CA LEU A 134 14.67 -17.58 -13.14
C LEU A 134 15.88 -18.39 -12.64
N GLU A 135 16.39 -19.30 -13.47
CA GLU A 135 17.54 -20.16 -13.12
C GLU A 135 18.79 -19.32 -12.84
N GLU A 136 19.06 -18.30 -13.64
CA GLU A 136 20.15 -17.35 -13.40
C GLU A 136 19.93 -16.54 -12.11
N GLY A 137 18.71 -16.04 -11.88
CA GLY A 137 18.34 -15.32 -10.67
C GLY A 137 18.57 -16.16 -9.40
N ILE A 138 18.16 -17.43 -9.42
CA ILE A 138 18.40 -18.38 -8.32
C ILE A 138 19.89 -18.59 -8.11
N ARG A 139 20.65 -18.87 -9.19
CA ARG A 139 22.10 -19.13 -9.12
C ARG A 139 22.86 -17.94 -8.53
N MET A 140 22.59 -16.73 -9.02
CA MET A 140 23.23 -15.50 -8.52
C MET A 140 22.89 -15.25 -7.05
N THR A 141 21.62 -15.42 -6.68
CA THR A 141 21.16 -15.23 -5.30
C THR A 141 21.83 -16.25 -4.36
N LYS A 142 21.83 -17.54 -4.72
CA LYS A 142 22.51 -18.58 -3.92
C LYS A 142 24.01 -18.33 -3.78
N ALA A 143 24.69 -17.90 -4.85
CA ALA A 143 26.12 -17.60 -4.80
C ALA A 143 26.43 -16.47 -3.82
N PHE A 144 25.63 -15.40 -3.84
CA PHE A 144 25.79 -14.28 -2.91
C PHE A 144 25.47 -14.66 -1.46
N LEU A 145 24.39 -15.42 -1.24
CA LEU A 145 24.02 -15.88 0.10
C LEU A 145 25.07 -16.81 0.69
N LYS A 146 25.68 -17.67 -0.13
CA LYS A 146 26.79 -18.52 0.28
C LYS A 146 27.99 -17.70 0.74
N ASP A 147 28.41 -16.72 -0.05
CA ASP A 147 29.53 -15.83 0.29
C ASP A 147 29.27 -15.05 1.58
N LEU A 148 28.04 -14.58 1.78
CA LEU A 148 27.63 -13.89 3.00
C LEU A 148 27.57 -14.84 4.23
N ASP A 149 27.04 -16.06 4.08
CA ASP A 149 27.01 -17.06 5.15
C ASP A 149 28.42 -17.46 5.58
N GLU A 150 29.32 -17.71 4.61
CA GLU A 150 30.74 -17.99 4.85
C GLU A 150 31.42 -16.81 5.56
N HIS A 151 31.20 -15.57 5.10
CA HIS A 151 31.74 -14.38 5.76
C HIS A 151 31.24 -14.25 7.21
N LEU A 152 29.94 -14.43 7.45
CA LEU A 152 29.36 -14.37 8.78
C LEU A 152 29.86 -15.51 9.68
N SER A 153 30.18 -16.69 9.12
CA SER A 153 30.73 -17.82 9.88
C SER A 153 32.13 -17.55 10.45
N THR A 154 32.86 -16.61 9.87
CA THR A 154 34.16 -16.16 10.39
C THR A 154 34.03 -15.24 11.61
N ARG A 155 32.82 -14.76 11.92
CA ARG A 155 32.55 -13.86 13.03
C ARG A 155 32.32 -14.66 14.32
N GLN A 156 32.48 -13.99 15.46
CA GLN A 156 32.09 -14.59 16.73
C GLN A 156 30.57 -14.87 16.74
N PRO A 157 30.09 -15.87 17.49
CA PRO A 157 28.66 -16.12 17.62
C PRO A 157 27.90 -14.86 18.03
N GLY A 158 26.92 -14.46 17.23
CA GLY A 158 26.16 -13.22 17.44
C GLY A 158 26.74 -11.98 16.78
N GLY A 159 27.93 -12.07 16.16
CA GLY A 159 28.57 -10.96 15.45
C GLY A 159 27.83 -10.50 14.20
N TRP A 160 28.27 -9.35 13.69
CA TRP A 160 27.72 -8.60 12.57
C TRP A 160 28.72 -8.53 11.40
N ILE A 161 28.30 -7.98 10.27
CA ILE A 161 29.08 -7.96 9.03
C ILE A 161 30.48 -7.35 9.22
N ALA A 162 30.57 -6.22 9.93
CA ALA A 162 31.80 -5.44 10.06
C ALA A 162 32.52 -5.66 11.40
N GLY A 163 32.03 -6.55 12.27
CA GLY A 163 32.62 -6.74 13.60
C GLY A 163 31.64 -7.27 14.64
N PRO A 164 31.93 -7.08 15.94
CA PRO A 164 31.08 -7.55 17.04
C PRO A 164 29.81 -6.71 17.23
N ASP A 165 29.81 -5.48 16.72
CA ASP A 165 28.73 -4.51 16.90
C ASP A 165 27.96 -4.26 15.60
N LEU A 166 26.67 -3.93 15.74
CA LEU A 166 25.80 -3.55 14.62
C LEU A 166 26.37 -2.33 13.89
N SER A 167 26.36 -2.39 12.56
CA SER A 167 26.83 -1.30 11.70
C SER A 167 25.82 -0.98 10.60
N ALA A 168 26.00 0.16 9.93
CA ALA A 168 25.19 0.47 8.77
C ALA A 168 25.40 -0.48 7.58
N ALA A 169 26.47 -1.28 7.54
CA ALA A 169 26.61 -2.34 6.53
C ALA A 169 25.52 -3.40 6.71
N ASP A 170 25.16 -3.73 7.96
CA ASP A 170 24.05 -4.62 8.29
C ASP A 170 22.70 -4.00 7.88
N ILE A 171 22.54 -2.68 8.10
CA ILE A 171 21.36 -1.91 7.68
C ILE A 171 21.21 -1.90 6.15
N MET A 172 22.30 -1.73 5.40
CA MET A 172 22.26 -1.79 3.94
C MET A 172 21.84 -3.19 3.46
N MET A 173 22.34 -4.24 4.12
CA MET A 173 22.09 -5.63 3.76
C MET A 173 20.64 -6.07 4.01
N SER A 174 19.95 -5.47 4.97
CA SER A 174 18.60 -5.90 5.37
C SER A 174 17.55 -5.73 4.29
N TYR A 175 17.62 -4.66 3.49
CA TYR A 175 16.72 -4.47 2.36
C TYR A 175 16.90 -5.61 1.35
N THR A 176 18.14 -5.97 1.07
CA THR A 176 18.50 -7.02 0.12
C THR A 176 17.98 -8.39 0.61
N LEU A 177 18.22 -8.72 1.89
CA LEU A 177 17.72 -9.96 2.50
C LEU A 177 16.18 -9.99 2.59
N GLY A 178 15.55 -8.88 2.96
CA GLY A 178 14.09 -8.78 3.01
C GLY A 178 13.45 -9.00 1.64
N LEU A 179 14.01 -8.40 0.59
CA LEU A 179 13.50 -8.60 -0.78
C LEU A 179 13.77 -10.03 -1.29
N MET A 180 14.88 -10.64 -0.90
CA MET A 180 15.16 -12.06 -1.16
C MET A 180 14.10 -12.96 -0.52
N THR A 181 13.85 -12.81 0.78
CA THR A 181 12.82 -13.57 1.49
C THR A 181 11.46 -13.41 0.81
N TYR A 182 11.07 -12.19 0.47
CA TYR A 182 9.81 -11.95 -0.24
C TYR A 182 9.75 -12.60 -1.63
N SER A 183 10.84 -12.55 -2.39
CA SER A 183 10.89 -13.06 -3.78
C SER A 183 10.89 -14.59 -3.83
N THR A 184 11.25 -15.26 -2.72
CA THR A 184 11.44 -16.71 -2.66
C THR A 184 10.44 -17.42 -1.74
N THR A 185 9.44 -16.72 -1.20
CA THR A 185 8.41 -17.28 -0.31
C THR A 185 6.99 -17.10 -0.87
N GLY A 186 6.09 -18.04 -0.53
CA GLY A 186 4.65 -18.03 -0.86
C GLY A 186 4.13 -19.35 -1.50
N PRO A 187 2.83 -19.67 -1.41
CA PRO A 187 2.24 -20.82 -2.11
C PRO A 187 2.34 -20.67 -3.63
N GLY A 188 2.78 -21.71 -4.34
CA GLY A 188 2.84 -21.72 -5.80
C GLY A 188 4.00 -20.93 -6.42
N THR A 189 5.00 -20.51 -5.64
CA THR A 189 6.22 -19.89 -6.20
C THR A 189 7.09 -20.95 -6.88
N PRO A 190 7.43 -20.80 -8.18
CA PRO A 190 8.35 -21.70 -8.86
C PRO A 190 9.83 -21.49 -8.45
N ALA A 191 10.13 -20.41 -7.70
CA ALA A 191 11.43 -20.20 -7.09
C ALA A 191 11.51 -21.00 -5.76
N PRO A 192 12.54 -21.84 -5.55
CA PRO A 192 12.75 -22.50 -4.26
C PRO A 192 12.94 -21.44 -3.17
N GLN A 193 12.55 -21.75 -1.93
CA GLN A 193 12.95 -20.93 -0.78
C GLN A 193 14.49 -20.89 -0.77
N VAL A 194 15.07 -19.73 -1.07
CA VAL A 194 16.53 -19.64 -1.26
C VAL A 194 17.23 -19.39 0.08
N LEU A 195 16.54 -18.76 1.03
CA LEU A 195 17.03 -18.54 2.39
C LEU A 195 16.42 -19.58 3.33
N THR A 196 16.95 -20.82 3.29
CA THR A 196 16.57 -21.87 4.24
C THR A 196 17.62 -22.02 5.31
N THR A 197 17.19 -22.40 6.52
CA THR A 197 18.08 -22.75 7.63
C THR A 197 18.96 -23.95 7.32
N GLU A 198 18.55 -24.81 6.37
CA GLU A 198 19.31 -25.97 5.91
C GLU A 198 20.49 -25.56 5.01
N ASP A 199 20.28 -24.62 4.08
CA ASP A 199 21.31 -24.21 3.12
C ASP A 199 22.29 -23.18 3.73
N PHE A 200 21.81 -22.27 4.59
CA PHE A 200 22.58 -21.13 5.13
C PHE A 200 22.27 -20.86 6.62
N PRO A 201 22.73 -21.71 7.55
CA PRO A 201 22.34 -21.65 8.95
C PRO A 201 22.85 -20.40 9.69
N THR A 202 24.06 -19.92 9.36
CA THR A 202 24.67 -18.76 10.01
C THR A 202 23.93 -17.49 9.61
N LEU A 203 23.64 -17.37 8.31
CA LEU A 203 22.90 -16.27 7.72
C LEU A 203 21.45 -16.25 8.18
N ALA A 204 20.78 -17.40 8.26
CA ALA A 204 19.43 -17.49 8.79
C ALA A 204 19.37 -16.97 10.24
N SER A 205 20.31 -17.41 11.08
CA SER A 205 20.44 -16.92 12.47
C SER A 205 20.75 -15.42 12.54
N TYR A 206 21.60 -14.92 11.65
CA TYR A 206 21.89 -13.48 11.53
C TYR A 206 20.65 -12.66 11.14
N TRP A 207 19.90 -13.14 10.15
CA TRP A 207 18.68 -12.50 9.68
C TRP A 207 17.58 -12.49 10.75
N GLU A 208 17.45 -13.57 11.51
CA GLU A 208 16.52 -13.63 12.64
C GLU A 208 16.89 -12.62 13.73
N ARG A 209 18.17 -12.57 14.16
CA ARG A 209 18.65 -11.58 15.15
C ARG A 209 18.37 -10.15 14.71
N MET A 210 18.62 -9.85 13.43
CA MET A 210 18.38 -8.53 12.87
C MET A 210 16.91 -8.09 13.00
N GLN A 211 15.97 -8.99 12.74
CA GLN A 211 14.54 -8.71 12.82
C GLN A 211 14.02 -8.46 14.25
N GLN A 212 14.81 -8.84 15.26
CA GLN A 212 14.50 -8.58 16.67
C GLN A 212 15.00 -7.22 17.17
N LEU A 213 15.74 -6.46 16.34
CA LEU A 213 16.25 -5.16 16.75
C LEU A 213 15.12 -4.11 16.85
N PRO A 214 15.10 -3.26 17.90
CA PRO A 214 14.02 -2.30 18.09
C PRO A 214 13.84 -1.33 16.91
N GLY A 215 14.94 -0.76 16.39
CA GLY A 215 14.86 0.14 15.25
C GLY A 215 14.41 -0.57 13.97
N PHE A 216 14.71 -1.87 13.84
CA PHE A 216 14.21 -2.69 12.72
C PHE A 216 12.69 -2.83 12.86
N GLN A 217 12.21 -3.28 14.02
CA GLN A 217 10.77 -3.44 14.26
C GLN A 217 10.02 -2.12 14.08
N ASP A 218 10.56 -1.01 14.59
CA ASP A 218 9.93 0.31 14.46
C ASP A 218 9.93 0.80 13.01
N CYS A 219 11.04 0.64 12.27
CA CYS A 219 11.08 0.94 10.85
C CYS A 219 10.00 0.16 10.10
N TYR A 220 9.90 -1.14 10.34
CA TYR A 220 9.01 -2.06 9.62
C TYR A 220 7.54 -2.02 10.10
N LYS A 221 7.23 -1.34 11.21
CA LYS A 221 5.85 -0.91 11.53
C LYS A 221 5.40 0.25 10.64
N ASP A 222 6.32 1.15 10.31
CA ASP A 222 6.03 2.35 9.53
C ASP A 222 5.97 2.09 8.01
N ILE A 223 6.55 0.98 7.54
CA ILE A 223 6.64 0.64 6.12
C ILE A 223 6.04 -0.76 5.88
N ASN A 224 5.13 -0.93 4.92
CA ASN A 224 4.51 -2.22 4.61
C ASN A 224 5.48 -3.18 3.87
N PHE A 225 6.65 -3.50 4.44
CA PHE A 225 7.73 -4.16 3.71
C PHE A 225 7.79 -5.69 3.89
N LEU A 226 7.11 -6.31 4.86
CA LEU A 226 7.11 -7.78 5.02
C LEU A 226 5.77 -8.35 5.53
N PRO A 227 5.36 -9.54 5.08
CA PRO A 227 4.34 -10.34 5.75
C PRO A 227 5.02 -11.16 6.85
N ILE A 228 5.49 -10.52 7.93
CA ILE A 228 6.02 -11.23 9.09
C ILE A 228 5.38 -10.62 10.35
N GLY A 229 4.55 -11.43 11.00
CA GLY A 229 4.01 -11.19 12.34
C GLY A 229 2.71 -10.38 12.39
N ASP A 230 1.77 -10.88 13.19
CA ASP A 230 0.63 -10.10 13.69
C ASP A 230 1.17 -8.86 14.43
N HIS A 231 1.21 -7.71 13.75
CA HIS A 231 1.56 -6.44 14.38
C HIS A 231 0.45 -5.42 14.19
N THR A 232 -0.20 -5.11 15.31
CA THR A 232 -1.04 -3.94 15.52
C THR A 232 -0.18 -2.68 15.46
N ILE A 233 -0.47 -1.81 14.51
CA ILE A 233 0.08 -0.45 14.42
C ILE A 233 -0.47 0.37 15.59
N GLU A 234 0.41 0.95 16.42
CA GLU A 234 0.00 1.94 17.43
C GLU A 234 -0.30 3.30 16.77
N PRO A 235 -1.38 3.99 17.16
CA PRO A 235 -1.79 5.25 16.55
C PRO A 235 -0.92 6.41 17.06
N GLY A 236 -0.21 7.13 16.17
CA GLY A 236 0.58 8.28 16.61
C GLY A 236 1.39 9.11 15.60
N THR A 237 1.29 8.91 14.29
CA THR A 237 2.01 9.75 13.30
C THR A 237 1.06 10.69 12.56
N ASP A 238 1.08 11.96 12.98
CA ASP A 238 0.37 13.08 12.37
C ASP A 238 0.79 13.28 10.90
N PHE A 239 -0.14 13.03 9.97
CA PHE A 239 -0.06 13.54 8.60
C PHE A 239 -0.45 15.02 8.59
N LYS A 240 0.53 15.93 8.58
CA LYS A 240 0.32 17.35 8.28
C LYS A 240 1.11 17.74 7.03
N GLY A 241 0.41 17.77 5.90
CA GLY A 241 0.86 18.32 4.63
C GLY A 241 -0.31 18.95 3.90
N SER A 242 -0.62 20.20 4.23
CA SER A 242 -1.59 21.06 3.54
C SER A 242 -0.86 21.83 2.45
N ALA A 243 -1.15 21.55 1.18
CA ALA A 243 -0.82 22.46 0.08
C ALA A 243 -2.05 23.31 -0.23
N THR A 244 -1.96 24.61 0.00
CA THR A 244 -2.99 25.61 -0.28
C THR A 244 -3.10 25.88 -1.77
N LEU A 245 -4.34 25.89 -2.28
CA LEU A 245 -4.69 26.14 -3.69
C LEU A 245 -4.68 27.66 -3.98
N GLY A 246 -3.86 28.09 -4.94
CA GLY A 246 -3.94 29.42 -5.55
C GLY A 246 -5.02 29.52 -6.65
N PRO A 247 -5.39 30.73 -7.11
CA PRO A 247 -6.53 30.96 -7.99
C PRO A 247 -6.18 30.73 -9.47
N TRP A 248 -6.99 29.88 -10.13
CA TRP A 248 -6.79 29.42 -11.51
C TRP A 248 -7.67 30.20 -12.50
N GLU A 249 -7.22 31.37 -12.92
CA GLU A 249 -7.67 31.99 -14.17
C GLU A 249 -6.44 32.20 -15.06
N HIS A 250 -6.43 31.47 -16.18
CA HIS A 250 -5.46 31.55 -17.27
C HIS A 250 -4.14 30.77 -17.11
N ALA A 251 -4.22 29.44 -17.22
CA ALA A 251 -3.13 28.64 -17.77
C ALA A 251 -3.69 27.42 -18.53
N PRO A 252 -3.11 27.05 -19.69
CA PRO A 252 -3.68 26.11 -20.64
C PRO A 252 -3.61 24.67 -20.11
N TRP A 253 -4.75 24.00 -20.20
CA TRP A 253 -4.98 22.58 -20.00
C TRP A 253 -3.85 21.70 -20.58
N VAL A 254 -2.95 21.21 -19.73
CA VAL A 254 -2.09 20.08 -20.07
C VAL A 254 -2.72 18.82 -19.47
N PHE A 255 -3.52 18.18 -20.32
CA PHE A 255 -3.94 16.80 -20.19
C PHE A 255 -2.71 15.91 -19.96
N CYS A 256 -2.76 15.03 -18.95
CA CYS A 256 -1.87 13.88 -18.91
C CYS A 256 -2.67 12.65 -19.35
N TYR A 257 -2.63 12.39 -20.66
CA TYR A 257 -2.92 11.10 -21.25
C TYR A 257 -1.84 10.82 -22.29
N GLU A 258 -1.19 9.67 -22.20
CA GLU A 258 -0.58 8.88 -23.29
C GLU A 258 0.17 7.73 -22.60
N TYR A 259 -0.36 6.51 -22.42
CA TYR A 259 -1.18 5.69 -23.28
C TYR A 259 -1.93 4.68 -22.39
N VAL A 260 -3.17 4.96 -22.00
CA VAL A 260 -4.18 3.89 -21.84
C VAL A 260 -4.81 3.74 -23.22
N SER A 261 -4.07 3.08 -24.09
CA SER A 261 -4.65 2.11 -25.00
C SER A 261 -4.22 0.79 -24.35
N ARG A 262 -5.01 0.23 -23.43
CA ARG A 262 -6.42 -0.14 -23.54
C ARG A 262 -7.11 0.01 -22.18
N ALA A 263 -8.35 0.49 -22.21
CA ALA A 263 -9.43 0.42 -21.22
C ALA A 263 -9.05 0.52 -19.72
N CYS A 264 -9.49 1.58 -19.02
CA CYS A 264 -9.67 1.45 -17.58
C CYS A 264 -10.89 0.56 -17.32
N GLU A 265 -10.77 -0.39 -16.41
CA GLU A 265 -11.72 -1.49 -16.29
C GLU A 265 -12.10 -1.71 -14.85
N VAL A 266 -13.34 -1.36 -14.53
CA VAL A 266 -13.85 -1.42 -13.16
C VAL A 266 -14.60 -2.71 -12.95
N LEU A 267 -14.11 -3.52 -12.02
CA LEU A 267 -14.73 -4.78 -11.65
C LEU A 267 -15.70 -4.60 -10.48
N ASP A 268 -16.91 -5.17 -10.56
CA ASP A 268 -17.71 -5.51 -9.36
C ASP A 268 -17.91 -7.02 -9.21
N LEU A 269 -17.90 -7.48 -7.95
CA LEU A 269 -18.07 -8.86 -7.51
C LEU A 269 -19.11 -8.94 -6.40
N LYS A 270 -20.23 -9.61 -6.68
CA LYS A 270 -21.35 -9.72 -5.72
C LYS A 270 -21.90 -11.13 -5.63
N LEU A 271 -22.14 -11.63 -4.41
CA LEU A 271 -22.92 -12.84 -4.14
C LEU A 271 -24.38 -12.49 -3.80
N LEU A 272 -25.36 -13.10 -4.46
CA LEU A 272 -26.76 -13.05 -4.02
C LEU A 272 -27.21 -14.45 -3.55
N CYS A 273 -27.66 -14.55 -2.29
CA CYS A 273 -28.22 -15.77 -1.71
C CYS A 273 -29.73 -15.60 -1.51
N MET A 274 -30.55 -16.43 -2.14
CA MET A 274 -31.98 -16.53 -1.84
C MET A 274 -32.25 -17.76 -0.98
N GLY A 275 -32.87 -17.55 0.17
CA GLY A 275 -33.36 -18.62 1.04
C GLY A 275 -34.85 -18.84 0.84
N TYR A 276 -35.24 -19.96 0.22
CA TYR A 276 -36.39 -20.75 0.63
C TYR A 276 -35.96 -22.22 0.67
N ARG A 277 -36.43 -22.93 1.70
CA ARG A 277 -35.99 -24.25 2.16
C ARG A 277 -35.63 -25.22 1.02
N ALA A 278 -34.37 -25.70 1.06
CA ALA A 278 -33.82 -26.96 0.52
C ALA A 278 -32.58 -26.84 -0.42
N CYS A 279 -32.29 -25.68 -1.03
CA CYS A 279 -31.06 -25.47 -1.82
C CYS A 279 -30.46 -24.08 -1.60
N GLN A 280 -29.32 -23.97 -0.91
CA GLN A 280 -28.60 -22.70 -0.80
C GLN A 280 -27.81 -22.46 -2.09
N VAL A 281 -28.38 -21.69 -3.02
CA VAL A 281 -27.65 -21.29 -4.23
C VAL A 281 -27.22 -19.84 -4.15
N ALA A 282 -25.96 -19.64 -4.50
CA ALA A 282 -25.33 -18.36 -4.76
C ALA A 282 -25.24 -18.10 -6.25
N VAL A 283 -25.38 -16.83 -6.61
CA VAL A 283 -24.88 -16.31 -7.88
C VAL A 283 -23.85 -15.24 -7.57
N ALA A 284 -22.63 -15.46 -8.03
CA ALA A 284 -21.58 -14.46 -8.08
C ALA A 284 -21.57 -13.84 -9.47
N CYS A 285 -21.58 -12.51 -9.57
CA CYS A 285 -21.45 -11.81 -10.85
C CYS A 285 -20.20 -10.96 -10.88
N LEU A 286 -19.51 -11.01 -12.01
CA LEU A 286 -18.35 -10.21 -12.34
C LEU A 286 -18.69 -9.36 -13.56
N VAL A 287 -18.52 -8.05 -13.47
CA VAL A 287 -18.69 -7.14 -14.62
C VAL A 287 -17.49 -6.23 -14.72
N VAL A 288 -17.06 -5.93 -15.94
CA VAL A 288 -15.99 -4.97 -16.19
C VAL A 288 -16.53 -3.84 -17.04
N LEU A 289 -16.33 -2.62 -16.55
CA LEU A 289 -16.77 -1.41 -17.23
C LEU A 289 -15.57 -0.59 -17.67
N GLU A 290 -15.57 -0.17 -18.93
CA GLU A 290 -14.67 0.85 -19.45
C GLU A 290 -14.86 2.17 -18.67
N PHE A 291 -13.77 2.81 -18.27
CA PHE A 291 -13.78 4.12 -17.61
C PHE A 291 -13.03 5.15 -18.49
N PRO A 292 -13.52 6.40 -18.60
CA PRO A 292 -14.63 7.00 -17.83
C PRO A 292 -16.03 6.75 -18.39
N SER A 293 -16.16 6.05 -19.53
CA SER A 293 -17.45 5.87 -20.23
C SER A 293 -18.49 5.08 -19.43
N LEU A 294 -18.07 4.31 -18.43
CA LEU A 294 -18.84 3.33 -17.67
C LEU A 294 -19.64 2.38 -18.58
N LYS A 295 -19.07 2.07 -19.75
CA LYS A 295 -19.65 1.12 -20.70
C LYS A 295 -19.21 -0.28 -20.32
N LEU A 296 -20.15 -1.20 -20.19
CA LEU A 296 -19.83 -2.61 -19.96
C LEU A 296 -18.99 -3.17 -21.13
N VAL A 297 -17.84 -3.77 -20.81
CA VAL A 297 -16.94 -4.42 -21.77
C VAL A 297 -16.80 -5.93 -21.54
N TYR A 298 -17.06 -6.40 -20.32
CA TYR A 298 -17.06 -7.82 -20.00
C TYR A 298 -18.08 -8.13 -18.89
N GLU A 299 -18.66 -9.32 -18.94
CA GLU A 299 -19.51 -9.87 -17.91
C GLU A 299 -19.27 -11.37 -17.79
N ASP A 300 -19.31 -11.87 -16.57
CA ASP A 300 -19.21 -13.29 -16.25
C ASP A 300 -19.99 -13.57 -14.95
N HIS A 301 -20.36 -14.82 -14.73
CA HIS A 301 -21.05 -15.22 -13.52
C HIS A 301 -20.68 -16.65 -13.11
N GLU A 302 -20.76 -16.90 -11.81
CA GLU A 302 -20.53 -18.21 -11.21
C GLU A 302 -21.71 -18.57 -10.34
N ILE A 303 -22.23 -19.78 -10.52
CA ILE A 303 -23.33 -20.30 -9.74
C ILE A 303 -22.80 -21.41 -8.85
N SER A 304 -23.03 -21.33 -7.55
CA SER A 304 -22.63 -22.39 -6.62
C SER A 304 -23.75 -22.74 -5.65
N SER A 305 -24.03 -24.04 -5.52
CA SER A 305 -24.86 -24.62 -4.46
C SER A 305 -24.04 -25.10 -3.25
N LYS A 306 -22.71 -25.01 -3.33
CA LYS A 306 -21.75 -25.41 -2.28
C LYS A 306 -21.19 -24.15 -1.63
N LEU A 307 -21.86 -23.68 -0.60
CA LEU A 307 -21.49 -22.48 0.14
C LEU A 307 -21.24 -22.82 1.60
N GLU A 308 -20.20 -22.22 2.16
CA GLU A 308 -20.01 -22.20 3.60
C GLU A 308 -21.22 -21.57 4.30
N PRO A 309 -21.61 -22.03 5.50
CA PRO A 309 -22.71 -21.42 6.26
C PRO A 309 -22.52 -19.92 6.47
N TYR A 310 -23.64 -19.17 6.48
CA TYR A 310 -23.57 -17.74 6.78
C TYR A 310 -23.25 -17.53 8.26
N VAL A 311 -22.10 -16.91 8.54
CA VAL A 311 -21.70 -16.46 9.87
C VAL A 311 -21.37 -14.96 9.80
N SER A 312 -22.00 -14.17 10.67
CA SER A 312 -21.75 -12.72 10.73
C SER A 312 -20.26 -12.42 10.96
N GLY A 313 -19.71 -11.49 10.18
CA GLY A 313 -18.29 -11.14 10.24
C GLY A 313 -17.34 -12.13 9.54
N PHE A 314 -17.88 -13.12 8.79
CA PHE A 314 -17.12 -14.07 7.98
C PHE A 314 -17.68 -14.22 6.56
N LEU A 315 -18.46 -13.25 6.10
CA LEU A 315 -19.09 -13.28 4.77
C LEU A 315 -18.07 -13.49 3.64
N GLY A 316 -16.87 -12.92 3.77
CA GLY A 316 -15.79 -13.10 2.79
C GLY A 316 -15.42 -14.58 2.56
N MET A 317 -15.51 -15.45 3.56
CA MET A 317 -15.24 -16.90 3.40
C MET A 317 -16.26 -17.59 2.49
N ARG A 318 -17.47 -17.02 2.41
CA ARG A 318 -18.57 -17.55 1.58
C ARG A 318 -18.51 -17.01 0.14
N GLU A 319 -18.05 -15.78 -0.04
CA GLU A 319 -18.15 -15.06 -1.33
C GLU A 319 -16.84 -15.04 -2.12
N VAL A 320 -15.70 -14.83 -1.42
CA VAL A 320 -14.40 -14.63 -2.05
C VAL A 320 -13.93 -15.83 -2.89
N PRO A 321 -14.17 -17.10 -2.52
CA PRO A 321 -13.81 -18.22 -3.39
C PRO A 321 -14.44 -18.14 -4.79
N LEU A 322 -15.71 -17.71 -4.88
CA LEU A 322 -16.41 -17.55 -6.15
C LEU A 322 -15.88 -16.34 -6.92
N PHE A 323 -15.50 -15.29 -6.20
CA PHE A 323 -14.88 -14.11 -6.77
C PHE A 323 -13.51 -14.41 -7.39
N MET A 324 -12.69 -15.22 -6.72
CA MET A 324 -11.39 -15.66 -7.23
C MET A 324 -11.54 -16.49 -8.51
N THR A 325 -12.55 -17.37 -8.57
CA THR A 325 -12.88 -18.11 -9.80
C THR A 325 -13.18 -17.16 -10.95
N LEU A 326 -14.10 -16.21 -10.75
CA LEU A 326 -14.47 -15.22 -11.78
C LEU A 326 -13.28 -14.37 -12.21
N LEU A 327 -12.50 -13.88 -11.25
CA LEU A 327 -11.34 -13.04 -11.52
C LEU A 327 -10.26 -13.80 -12.32
N SER A 328 -10.04 -15.09 -12.02
CA SER A 328 -9.11 -15.93 -12.79
C SER A 328 -9.53 -16.13 -14.25
N ARG A 329 -10.84 -16.06 -14.55
CA ARG A 329 -11.38 -16.09 -15.92
C ARG A 329 -11.25 -14.71 -16.58
N ALA A 330 -11.59 -13.64 -15.85
CA ALA A 330 -11.46 -12.27 -16.30
C ALA A 330 -10.02 -11.90 -16.69
N GLN A 331 -9.02 -12.40 -15.95
CA GLN A 331 -7.60 -12.16 -16.27
C GLN A 331 -7.12 -12.78 -17.60
N LYS A 332 -7.86 -13.76 -18.13
CA LYS A 332 -7.51 -14.44 -19.40
C LYS A 332 -8.09 -13.75 -20.62
N VAL A 333 -8.99 -12.79 -20.43
CA VAL A 333 -9.54 -11.97 -21.50
C VAL A 333 -8.78 -10.63 -21.54
N PRO A 334 -8.72 -9.91 -22.67
CA PRO A 334 -8.01 -8.64 -22.78
C PRO A 334 -8.61 -7.50 -21.93
N PHE A 335 -9.56 -7.85 -21.07
CA PHE A 335 -10.31 -6.98 -20.19
C PHE A 335 -10.08 -7.38 -18.71
N ALA A 336 -8.82 -7.26 -18.27
CA ALA A 336 -8.45 -7.41 -16.87
C ALA A 336 -8.58 -6.07 -16.09
N PRO A 337 -9.30 -6.05 -14.96
CA PRO A 337 -9.58 -4.81 -14.23
C PRO A 337 -8.35 -4.23 -13.52
N GLN A 338 -8.24 -2.90 -13.43
CA GLN A 338 -7.18 -2.28 -12.61
C GLN A 338 -7.63 -2.01 -11.16
N VAL A 339 -8.93 -1.88 -10.93
CA VAL A 339 -9.51 -1.67 -9.59
C VAL A 339 -10.83 -2.41 -9.48
N ILE A 340 -11.05 -2.99 -8.31
CA ILE A 340 -12.22 -3.79 -8.01
C ILE A 340 -13.05 -3.09 -6.94
N LEU A 341 -14.28 -2.72 -7.28
CA LEU A 341 -15.30 -2.36 -6.30
C LEU A 341 -15.95 -3.65 -5.82
N VAL A 342 -16.23 -3.75 -4.52
CA VAL A 342 -16.89 -4.93 -3.95
C VAL A 342 -18.11 -4.45 -3.17
N ASP A 343 -19.29 -5.00 -3.46
CA ASP A 343 -20.53 -4.78 -2.67
C ASP A 343 -20.37 -5.37 -1.27
N GLY A 344 -19.70 -4.63 -0.38
CA GLY A 344 -19.27 -5.10 0.93
C GLY A 344 -18.29 -4.15 1.60
N PHE A 345 -17.66 -4.61 2.67
CA PHE A 345 -16.67 -3.82 3.41
C PHE A 345 -15.25 -4.30 3.15
N GLY A 346 -14.30 -3.38 3.30
CA GLY A 346 -12.87 -3.68 3.44
C GLY A 346 -12.44 -3.60 4.90
N ILE A 347 -11.61 -2.61 5.25
CA ILE A 347 -11.11 -2.41 6.63
C ILE A 347 -12.21 -2.04 7.63
N LEU A 348 -13.35 -1.49 7.19
CA LEU A 348 -14.52 -1.20 8.03
C LEU A 348 -15.23 -2.52 8.40
N HIS A 349 -14.57 -3.29 9.25
CA HIS A 349 -14.96 -4.65 9.64
C HIS A 349 -14.40 -4.96 11.03
N PRO A 350 -15.08 -5.76 11.87
CA PRO A 350 -14.60 -6.08 13.23
C PRO A 350 -13.17 -6.64 13.30
N ARG A 351 -12.72 -7.29 12.23
CA ARG A 351 -11.37 -7.88 12.11
C ARG A 351 -10.47 -7.11 11.14
N ARG A 352 -10.85 -5.90 10.74
CA ARG A 352 -10.20 -5.10 9.69
C ARG A 352 -10.04 -5.81 8.33
N CYS A 353 -10.80 -6.89 8.11
CA CYS A 353 -10.67 -7.81 6.99
C CYS A 353 -12.07 -8.23 6.51
N GLY A 354 -12.76 -7.31 5.82
CA GLY A 354 -13.99 -7.63 5.10
C GLY A 354 -13.73 -8.27 3.72
N SER A 355 -14.79 -8.60 2.98
CA SER A 355 -14.69 -9.28 1.68
C SER A 355 -13.79 -8.54 0.68
N ALA A 356 -13.80 -7.20 0.68
CA ALA A 356 -12.96 -6.41 -0.23
C ALA A 356 -11.47 -6.54 0.10
N THR A 357 -11.12 -6.52 1.39
CA THR A 357 -9.73 -6.72 1.86
C THR A 357 -9.27 -8.14 1.59
N GLN A 358 -10.10 -9.14 1.92
CA GLN A 358 -9.75 -10.55 1.69
C GLN A 358 -9.54 -10.86 0.20
N LEU A 359 -10.44 -10.39 -0.67
CA LEU A 359 -10.29 -10.52 -2.12
C LEU A 359 -9.02 -9.83 -2.62
N GLY A 360 -8.76 -8.59 -2.18
CA GLY A 360 -7.62 -7.80 -2.65
C GLY A 360 -6.29 -8.43 -2.26
N VAL A 361 -6.17 -8.90 -1.01
CA VAL A 361 -4.97 -9.59 -0.53
C VAL A 361 -4.73 -10.90 -1.28
N LEU A 362 -5.77 -11.72 -1.49
CA LEU A 362 -5.64 -13.02 -2.17
C LEU A 362 -5.38 -12.89 -3.68
N SER A 363 -5.92 -11.85 -4.31
CA SER A 363 -5.79 -11.63 -5.76
C SER A 363 -4.61 -10.73 -6.15
N GLY A 364 -4.13 -9.89 -5.23
CA GLY A 364 -3.12 -8.85 -5.49
C GLY A 364 -3.66 -7.57 -6.16
N PHE A 365 -4.97 -7.50 -6.43
CA PHE A 365 -5.60 -6.34 -7.08
C PHE A 365 -5.97 -5.23 -6.07
N PRO A 366 -5.94 -3.96 -6.50
CA PRO A 366 -6.56 -2.87 -5.76
C PRO A 366 -8.06 -3.12 -5.57
N THR A 367 -8.53 -3.07 -4.32
CA THR A 367 -9.95 -3.30 -3.98
C THR A 367 -10.51 -2.18 -3.11
N ILE A 368 -11.78 -1.85 -3.34
CA ILE A 368 -12.57 -0.88 -2.59
C ILE A 368 -13.83 -1.57 -2.07
N GLY A 369 -14.07 -1.52 -0.77
CA GLY A 369 -15.34 -1.95 -0.19
C GLY A 369 -16.36 -0.83 -0.29
N VAL A 370 -17.51 -1.09 -0.93
CA VAL A 370 -18.64 -0.18 -1.03
C VAL A 370 -19.89 -0.84 -0.45
N ALA A 371 -20.35 -0.35 0.70
CA ALA A 371 -21.52 -0.88 1.38
C ALA A 371 -22.72 0.06 1.29
N LYS A 372 -23.92 -0.53 1.17
CA LYS A 372 -25.21 0.20 1.10
C LYS A 372 -25.74 0.63 2.46
N ASN A 373 -25.28 -0.03 3.52
CA ASN A 373 -25.66 0.18 4.92
C ASN A 373 -24.38 0.19 5.77
N ILE A 374 -24.39 0.91 6.88
CA ILE A 374 -23.27 0.93 7.84
C ILE A 374 -23.33 -0.31 8.74
N VAL A 375 -22.16 -0.84 9.12
CA VAL A 375 -22.04 -1.86 10.17
C VAL A 375 -21.88 -1.18 11.53
N HIS A 376 -22.50 -1.72 12.57
CA HIS A 376 -22.30 -1.22 13.93
C HIS A 376 -20.92 -1.67 14.42
N TRP A 377 -19.97 -0.75 14.41
CA TRP A 377 -18.58 -1.03 14.73
C TRP A 377 -17.88 0.22 15.25
N ASP A 378 -17.13 0.11 16.35
CA ASP A 378 -16.36 1.21 16.94
C ASP A 378 -17.17 2.51 17.09
N GLY A 379 -18.37 2.42 17.68
CA GLY A 379 -19.27 3.57 17.85
C GLY A 379 -20.00 4.06 16.60
N LEU A 380 -19.61 3.60 15.39
CA LEU A 380 -20.31 3.95 14.15
C LEU A 380 -21.68 3.27 14.12
N THR A 381 -22.71 4.07 13.92
CA THR A 381 -24.11 3.64 13.83
C THR A 381 -24.81 4.37 12.71
N LYS A 382 -26.04 3.96 12.38
CA LYS A 382 -26.81 4.64 11.34
C LYS A 382 -27.11 6.11 11.69
N SER A 383 -27.33 6.45 12.95
CA SER A 383 -27.70 7.80 13.37
C SER A 383 -26.56 8.81 13.24
N ASN A 384 -25.32 8.40 13.54
CA ASN A 384 -24.15 9.29 13.50
C ASN A 384 -23.38 9.26 12.17
N THR A 385 -23.76 8.41 11.21
CA THR A 385 -23.07 8.32 9.90
C THR A 385 -23.92 8.74 8.69
N SER A 386 -25.23 8.97 8.86
CA SER A 386 -26.14 9.27 7.74
C SER A 386 -26.08 10.72 7.23
N SER A 387 -25.53 11.62 8.03
CA SER A 387 -25.39 13.05 7.74
C SER A 387 -23.99 13.51 8.14
N PRO A 388 -23.46 14.56 7.50
CA PRO A 388 -22.20 15.16 7.92
C PRO A 388 -22.29 15.66 9.38
N PRO A 389 -21.19 15.61 10.15
CA PRO A 389 -21.14 16.12 11.52
C PRO A 389 -21.52 17.61 11.57
N ALA A 390 -22.22 18.04 12.63
CA ALA A 390 -22.66 19.42 12.80
C ALA A 390 -21.49 20.43 12.88
N ASP A 391 -20.31 19.96 13.31
CA ASP A 391 -19.09 20.77 13.49
C ASP A 391 -18.06 20.60 12.37
N SER A 392 -18.43 20.08 11.20
CA SER A 392 -17.49 19.90 10.07
C SER A 392 -17.19 21.19 9.29
N ALA A 393 -17.26 22.35 9.94
CA ALA A 393 -16.48 23.51 9.50
C ALA A 393 -15.03 23.23 9.86
N LEU A 394 -14.29 22.58 8.95
CA LEU A 394 -12.84 22.72 8.95
C LEU A 394 -12.57 24.23 8.80
N THR A 395 -12.23 24.89 9.89
CA THR A 395 -11.57 26.18 9.83
C THR A 395 -10.33 25.99 8.96
N GLY A 396 -10.24 26.78 7.89
CA GLY A 396 -8.99 26.91 7.14
C GLY A 396 -7.86 27.30 8.11
N PRO A 397 -6.59 27.03 7.76
CA PRO A 397 -5.48 27.30 8.65
C PRO A 397 -5.52 28.77 9.11
N GLU A 398 -5.53 29.00 10.42
CA GLU A 398 -5.33 30.33 10.98
C GLU A 398 -3.92 30.80 10.58
N GLU A 399 -3.85 31.85 9.76
CA GLU A 399 -2.61 32.60 9.54
C GLU A 399 -2.19 33.27 10.85
N GLY A 400 -0.97 32.98 11.29
CA GLY A 400 -0.39 33.58 12.49
C GLY A 400 -0.14 35.09 12.34
N GLY A 401 -0.85 35.87 13.14
CA GLY A 401 -0.41 37.10 13.80
C GLY A 401 0.29 38.21 13.01
N SER A 402 -0.43 39.29 12.69
CA SER A 402 -0.01 40.68 12.98
C SER A 402 -1.18 41.65 12.81
N MET A 403 -1.18 42.71 13.61
CA MET A 403 -2.27 43.68 13.79
C MET A 403 -2.72 44.39 12.50
N ALA A 404 -3.99 44.21 12.12
CA ALA A 404 -4.85 45.23 11.52
C ALA A 404 -6.34 44.83 11.62
N ALA A 405 -7.18 45.79 11.97
CA ALA A 405 -8.61 45.66 12.29
C ALA A 405 -9.51 45.46 11.03
N PRO A 406 -10.82 45.18 11.19
CA PRO A 406 -11.59 44.31 10.30
C PRO A 406 -12.23 45.04 9.12
N LEU A 407 -12.31 44.35 7.98
CA LEU A 407 -13.28 44.66 6.92
C LEU A 407 -14.40 43.63 6.96
N ARG A 408 -15.50 44.01 7.62
CA ARG A 408 -16.82 43.41 7.39
C ARG A 408 -17.27 43.78 5.98
N SER A 409 -17.58 42.77 5.17
CA SER A 409 -18.46 42.89 4.00
C SER A 409 -19.09 41.51 3.79
N THR A 410 -20.29 41.26 4.32
CA THR A 410 -21.56 41.32 3.56
C THR A 410 -21.56 40.41 2.34
N THR A 411 -21.94 39.14 2.51
CA THR A 411 -23.13 38.51 1.90
C THR A 411 -23.21 37.04 2.32
N ALA A 412 -24.33 36.65 2.90
CA ALA A 412 -24.71 35.26 3.08
C ALA A 412 -25.09 34.64 1.73
N ALA A 413 -24.32 33.67 1.22
CA ALA A 413 -24.77 32.59 0.32
C ALA A 413 -23.60 31.64 -0.02
N HIS A 414 -23.89 30.34 -0.05
CA HIS A 414 -23.05 29.18 -0.43
C HIS A 414 -22.23 28.52 0.70
N ALA A 415 -22.94 27.81 1.59
CA ALA A 415 -22.39 26.62 2.24
C ALA A 415 -22.18 25.55 1.15
N SER A 416 -20.93 25.30 0.74
CA SER A 416 -20.61 24.21 -0.19
C SER A 416 -20.94 22.88 0.47
N SER A 417 -21.87 22.10 -0.10
CA SER A 417 -22.29 20.84 0.51
C SER A 417 -21.19 19.78 0.36
N GLN A 418 -20.68 19.27 1.48
CA GLN A 418 -19.64 18.24 1.47
C GLN A 418 -20.27 16.93 0.97
N LEU A 419 -19.87 16.45 -0.21
CA LEU A 419 -20.40 15.22 -0.82
C LEU A 419 -19.88 13.93 -0.17
N PHE A 420 -18.93 14.02 0.76
CA PHE A 420 -18.48 12.90 1.57
C PHE A 420 -17.99 13.39 2.94
N TRP A 421 -17.99 12.52 3.94
CA TRP A 421 -17.44 12.81 5.26
C TRP A 421 -16.79 11.57 5.86
N PRO A 422 -15.74 11.72 6.69
CA PRO A 422 -15.03 10.58 7.27
C PRO A 422 -15.91 9.82 8.27
N LEU A 423 -15.69 8.50 8.35
CA LEU A 423 -16.28 7.62 9.35
C LEU A 423 -15.24 7.39 10.44
N VAL A 424 -15.21 8.28 11.43
CA VAL A 424 -14.32 8.20 12.58
C VAL A 424 -15.04 7.47 13.70
N GLY A 425 -14.46 6.36 14.17
CA GLY A 425 -15.02 5.60 15.29
C GLY A 425 -14.63 6.19 16.64
N ASP A 426 -15.19 5.63 17.72
CA ASP A 426 -14.94 6.05 19.10
C ASP A 426 -13.45 5.93 19.48
N SER A 427 -12.72 5.00 18.85
CA SER A 427 -11.26 4.87 18.99
C SER A 427 -10.45 6.01 18.37
N GLY A 428 -11.08 6.92 17.62
CA GLY A 428 -10.41 7.94 16.80
C GLY A 428 -9.91 7.42 15.43
N GLN A 429 -10.03 6.12 15.17
CA GLN A 429 -9.67 5.53 13.88
C GLN A 429 -10.66 5.97 12.78
N THR A 430 -10.11 6.40 11.64
CA THR A 430 -10.92 6.54 10.42
C THR A 430 -11.06 5.19 9.73
N TRP A 431 -12.28 4.68 9.66
CA TRP A 431 -12.58 3.37 9.07
C TRP A 431 -12.99 3.44 7.59
N GLY A 432 -13.35 4.63 7.12
CA GLY A 432 -13.86 4.84 5.77
C GLY A 432 -14.46 6.22 5.62
N ALA A 433 -15.31 6.37 4.62
CA ALA A 433 -16.08 7.59 4.37
C ALA A 433 -17.52 7.27 4.01
N ALA A 434 -18.46 8.09 4.48
CA ALA A 434 -19.79 8.14 3.90
C ALA A 434 -19.74 9.04 2.67
N VAL A 435 -20.26 8.55 1.55
CA VAL A 435 -20.18 9.21 0.25
C VAL A 435 -21.59 9.37 -0.32
N ARG A 436 -21.89 10.58 -0.78
CA ARG A 436 -23.06 10.90 -1.61
C ARG A 436 -22.60 11.09 -3.04
N ALA A 437 -23.31 10.45 -3.97
CA ALA A 437 -23.02 10.58 -5.39
C ALA A 437 -23.27 12.00 -5.93
N HIS A 438 -24.30 12.69 -5.42
CA HIS A 438 -24.61 14.08 -5.74
C HIS A 438 -25.50 14.69 -4.65
N GLU A 439 -25.64 16.02 -4.63
CA GLU A 439 -26.30 16.78 -3.57
C GLU A 439 -27.77 16.38 -3.34
N GLY A 440 -28.46 15.97 -4.40
CA GLY A 440 -29.87 15.54 -4.35
C GLY A 440 -30.13 14.21 -3.62
N LEU A 441 -29.08 13.42 -3.33
CA LEU A 441 -29.22 12.12 -2.68
C LEU A 441 -29.03 12.21 -1.16
N LYS A 442 -30.11 11.91 -0.42
CA LYS A 442 -30.09 11.95 1.05
C LYS A 442 -29.33 10.77 1.69
N ARG A 443 -29.30 9.60 1.03
CA ARG A 443 -28.73 8.36 1.60
C ARG A 443 -27.33 8.12 1.06
N PRO A 444 -26.29 8.15 1.92
CA PRO A 444 -24.94 7.83 1.48
C PRO A 444 -24.78 6.33 1.17
N ILE A 445 -23.64 6.02 0.56
CA ILE A 445 -22.98 4.71 0.57
C ILE A 445 -21.73 4.83 1.45
N PHE A 446 -21.24 3.71 1.95
CA PHE A 446 -20.10 3.67 2.86
C PHE A 446 -18.91 3.04 2.15
N VAL A 447 -17.85 3.82 1.98
CA VAL A 447 -16.63 3.43 1.28
C VAL A 447 -15.55 3.12 2.30
N SER A 448 -14.87 2.00 2.12
CA SER A 448 -13.73 1.60 2.95
C SER A 448 -12.61 1.02 2.09
N ILE A 449 -11.37 1.20 2.52
CA ILE A 449 -10.19 0.65 1.84
C ILE A 449 -10.30 -0.87 1.85
N GLY A 450 -10.11 -1.52 0.71
CA GLY A 450 -9.92 -2.97 0.62
C GLY A 450 -8.44 -3.33 0.67
N HIS A 451 -7.72 -3.10 -0.42
CA HIS A 451 -6.30 -3.42 -0.59
C HIS A 451 -5.66 -2.48 -1.63
N ARG A 452 -4.38 -2.11 -1.45
CA ARG A 452 -3.56 -1.33 -2.40
C ARG A 452 -4.22 -0.04 -2.93
N ILE A 453 -4.98 0.65 -2.09
CA ILE A 453 -5.61 1.94 -2.41
C ILE A 453 -5.78 2.78 -1.15
N CYS A 454 -5.55 4.09 -1.23
CA CYS A 454 -5.82 5.00 -0.11
C CYS A 454 -7.29 5.48 -0.12
N LEU A 455 -7.80 5.88 1.06
CA LEU A 455 -9.20 6.25 1.22
C LEU A 455 -9.65 7.43 0.32
N PRO A 456 -8.88 8.53 0.15
CA PRO A 456 -9.28 9.62 -0.73
C PRO A 456 -9.47 9.17 -2.18
N THR A 457 -8.52 8.39 -2.72
CA THR A 457 -8.60 7.83 -4.07
C THR A 457 -9.79 6.87 -4.20
N ALA A 458 -10.03 6.03 -3.19
CA ALA A 458 -11.18 5.13 -3.18
C ALA A 458 -12.51 5.90 -3.24
N VAL A 459 -12.65 7.00 -2.48
CA VAL A 459 -13.83 7.87 -2.50
C VAL A 459 -14.00 8.52 -3.88
N GLN A 460 -12.94 9.05 -4.47
CA GLN A 460 -13.00 9.70 -5.77
C GLN A 460 -13.40 8.72 -6.89
N ILE A 461 -12.80 7.53 -6.93
CA ILE A 461 -13.16 6.48 -7.90
C ILE A 461 -14.64 6.12 -7.74
N VAL A 462 -15.09 5.89 -6.51
CA VAL A 462 -16.49 5.56 -6.23
C VAL A 462 -17.43 6.67 -6.69
N GLN A 463 -17.11 7.94 -6.43
CA GLN A 463 -17.89 9.09 -6.89
C GLN A 463 -17.95 9.17 -8.42
N CYS A 464 -16.82 9.01 -9.11
CA CYS A 464 -16.78 9.02 -10.57
C CYS A 464 -17.56 7.85 -11.20
N CYS A 465 -17.65 6.72 -10.49
CA CYS A 465 -18.47 5.58 -10.91
C CYS A 465 -19.96 5.76 -10.63
N CYS A 466 -20.38 6.74 -9.84
CA CYS A 466 -21.77 6.94 -9.45
C CYS A 466 -22.55 7.77 -10.48
N ARG A 467 -23.26 7.09 -11.41
CA ARG A 467 -24.36 7.72 -12.18
C ARG A 467 -25.64 7.88 -11.36
N THR A 468 -25.82 7.00 -10.38
CA THR A 468 -26.94 6.97 -9.44
C THR A 468 -26.38 6.88 -8.01
N ARG A 469 -27.22 6.57 -7.02
CA ARG A 469 -26.75 6.32 -5.64
C ARG A 469 -25.68 5.21 -5.59
N ILE A 470 -25.84 4.15 -6.36
CA ILE A 470 -24.94 3.00 -6.37
C ILE A 470 -23.96 3.16 -7.54
N PRO A 471 -22.64 2.92 -7.33
CA PRO A 471 -21.67 2.92 -8.40
C PRO A 471 -22.11 2.00 -9.55
N GLU A 472 -21.93 2.45 -10.78
CA GLU A 472 -22.38 1.77 -11.98
C GLU A 472 -21.86 0.32 -12.10
N PRO A 473 -20.58 0.00 -11.77
CA PRO A 473 -20.12 -1.39 -11.72
C PRO A 473 -20.96 -2.24 -10.78
N ILE A 474 -21.17 -1.75 -9.55
CA ILE A 474 -21.98 -2.44 -8.53
C ILE A 474 -23.41 -2.63 -8.99
N ARG A 475 -23.97 -1.59 -9.58
CA ARG A 475 -25.34 -1.62 -10.11
C ARG A 475 -25.48 -2.64 -11.24
N GLN A 476 -24.50 -2.75 -12.14
CA GLN A 476 -24.53 -3.65 -13.30
C GLN A 476 -24.37 -5.13 -12.90
N ALA A 477 -23.51 -5.44 -11.93
CA ALA A 477 -23.41 -6.79 -11.39
C ALA A 477 -24.69 -7.18 -10.64
N ASP A 478 -25.26 -6.27 -9.85
CA ASP A 478 -26.49 -6.50 -9.09
C ASP A 478 -27.67 -6.82 -10.01
N LEU A 479 -27.82 -6.10 -11.13
CA LEU A 479 -28.86 -6.38 -12.12
C LEU A 479 -28.73 -7.78 -12.74
N ARG A 480 -27.50 -8.20 -13.08
CA ARG A 480 -27.24 -9.52 -13.67
C ARG A 480 -27.49 -10.64 -12.68
N GLY A 481 -27.05 -10.48 -11.44
CA GLY A 481 -27.27 -11.46 -10.38
C GLY A 481 -28.76 -11.72 -10.15
N HIS A 482 -29.57 -10.65 -10.10
CA HIS A 482 -31.02 -10.78 -9.98
C HIS A 482 -31.66 -11.43 -11.22
N ALA A 483 -31.23 -11.08 -12.43
CA ALA A 483 -31.76 -11.68 -13.66
C ALA A 483 -31.48 -13.19 -13.74
N LEU A 484 -30.27 -13.62 -13.36
CA LEU A 484 -29.87 -15.03 -13.32
C LEU A 484 -30.63 -15.84 -12.28
N LEU A 485 -31.05 -15.21 -11.18
CA LEU A 485 -31.91 -15.85 -10.19
C LEU A 485 -33.37 -15.93 -10.63
N ALA A 486 -33.87 -14.91 -11.32
CA ALA A 486 -35.25 -14.87 -11.81
C ALA A 486 -35.52 -15.88 -12.94
N ASN A 487 -34.52 -16.16 -13.79
CA ASN A 487 -34.66 -17.02 -14.97
C ASN A 487 -34.41 -18.52 -14.71
N ARG A 488 -34.44 -18.98 -13.46
CA ARG A 488 -34.23 -20.40 -13.17
C ARG A 488 -35.50 -21.24 -13.36
N PRO A 489 -35.43 -22.38 -14.07
CA PRO A 489 -36.44 -23.41 -13.90
C PRO A 489 -36.36 -23.91 -12.45
N ILE A 490 -37.53 -23.94 -11.81
CA ILE A 490 -37.76 -24.40 -10.42
C ILE A 490 -37.22 -25.81 -10.22
#